data_AF-A0A672K2B7-F1
#
_entry.id   AF-A0A672K2B7-F1
#
_cell.length_a   1.000
_cell.length_b   1.000
_cell.length_c   1.000
_cell.angle_alpha   90.00
_cell.angle_beta   90.00
_cell.angle_gamma   90.00
#
_symmetry.space_group_name_H-M   'P 1'
#
loop_
_entity.id
_entity.type
_entity.pdbx_description
1 polymer ?
#
loop_
_entity_poly.entity_id
_entity_poly.type
_entity_poly.pdbx_seq_one_letter_code
_entity_poly.pdbx_strand_id
1 'polypeptide(L)'
;MAEGRGNRHRPRNLQGVLQMAVEASSASEDPAPREPMTQERMEFLRGALAEVCKGQMDEVEQMKRCLEVLCRDECKERGSEEEEEEEDEREEALETLSELCENLDNARDLMKLGGLDLCMSRCLCHSEAGIRWRAAQLIASCAQNMPEVQFYLLNQGALLLLLQLTDHDANNTVRVKALYSVSCNFNIGYLGIHKACDRILGLQQRID
;
A
#
# COMPACT_ATOMS: atom_id res chain seq x y z
N MET A 1 37.06 48.60 -6.39
CA MET A 1 36.34 48.46 -5.11
C MET A 1 34.85 48.43 -5.43
N ALA A 2 34.24 47.25 -5.48
CA ALA A 2 32.79 47.06 -5.51
C ALA A 2 32.51 45.70 -4.88
N GLU A 3 32.27 45.72 -3.58
CA GLU A 3 31.86 44.55 -2.80
C GLU A 3 30.41 44.21 -3.17
N GLY A 4 30.20 43.00 -3.66
CA GLY A 4 28.88 42.48 -4.00
C GLY A 4 28.81 40.99 -3.72
N ARG A 5 29.22 40.57 -2.52
CA ARG A 5 28.97 39.20 -2.03
C ARG A 5 27.49 39.06 -1.69
N GLY A 6 26.66 38.86 -2.71
CA GLY A 6 25.27 38.45 -2.57
C GLY A 6 25.21 37.04 -2.00
N ASN A 7 24.83 36.94 -0.74
CA ASN A 7 24.66 35.71 0.01
C ASN A 7 23.68 34.77 -0.74
N ARG A 8 24.18 33.73 -1.43
CA ARG A 8 23.36 32.67 -2.03
C ARG A 8 22.68 31.88 -0.91
N HIS A 9 21.54 32.39 -0.43
CA HIS A 9 20.77 31.78 0.62
C HIS A 9 20.15 30.48 0.09
N ARG A 10 20.74 29.33 0.42
CA ARG A 10 20.12 28.03 0.13
C ARG A 10 18.82 27.94 0.92
N PRO A 11 17.66 27.75 0.25
CA PRO A 11 16.38 27.73 0.94
C PRO A 11 16.32 26.52 1.86
N ARG A 12 15.87 26.73 3.10
CA ARG A 12 15.78 25.71 4.15
C ARG A 12 14.38 25.08 4.28
N ASN A 13 13.42 25.59 3.52
CA ASN A 13 12.03 25.14 3.51
C ASN A 13 11.41 25.28 2.10
N LEU A 14 10.27 24.62 1.88
CA LEU A 14 9.56 24.63 0.59
C LEU A 14 9.15 26.04 0.14
N GLN A 15 8.80 26.92 1.08
CA GLN A 15 8.49 28.32 0.78
C GLN A 15 9.68 29.05 0.16
N GLY A 16 10.90 28.85 0.67
CA GLY A 16 12.10 29.44 0.10
C GLY A 16 12.45 28.89 -1.29
N VAL A 17 12.14 27.61 -1.56
CA VAL A 17 12.30 27.02 -2.89
C VAL A 17 11.31 27.64 -3.88
N LEU A 18 10.05 27.81 -3.46
CA LEU A 18 9.02 28.48 -4.27
C LEU A 18 9.39 29.94 -4.55
N GLN A 19 9.88 30.66 -3.55
CA GLN A 19 10.31 32.04 -3.70
C GLN A 19 11.48 32.15 -4.68
N MET A 20 12.46 31.25 -4.58
CA MET A 20 13.56 31.16 -5.54
C MET A 20 13.09 30.81 -6.95
N ALA A 21 12.10 29.94 -7.11
CA ALA A 21 11.52 29.60 -8.41
C ALA A 21 10.77 30.78 -9.04
N VAL A 22 10.03 31.55 -8.24
CA VAL A 22 9.37 32.79 -8.67
C VAL A 22 10.40 33.83 -9.08
N GLU A 23 11.44 34.03 -8.27
CA GLU A 23 12.53 34.96 -8.57
C GLU A 23 13.28 34.59 -9.85
N ALA A 24 13.58 33.30 -10.05
CA ALA A 24 14.18 32.78 -11.27
C ALA A 24 13.26 32.95 -12.49
N SER A 25 11.95 32.81 -12.30
CA SER A 25 10.95 33.04 -13.36
C SER A 25 10.76 34.52 -13.69
N SER A 26 11.04 35.42 -12.75
CA SER A 26 11.01 36.88 -12.99
C SER A 26 12.33 37.44 -13.52
N ALA A 27 13.43 36.68 -13.42
CA ALA A 27 14.75 37.06 -13.91
C ALA A 27 14.95 36.77 -15.41
N SER A 28 14.07 35.97 -16.03
CA SER A 28 13.92 35.95 -17.49
C SER A 28 13.17 37.20 -17.93
N GLU A 29 13.87 38.11 -18.61
CA GLU A 29 13.27 39.27 -19.28
C GLU A 29 12.10 38.81 -20.17
N ASP A 30 10.98 39.50 -19.99
CA ASP A 30 9.63 39.22 -20.52
C ASP A 30 9.01 37.87 -20.11
N PRO A 31 7.88 37.88 -19.35
CA PRO A 31 7.07 36.68 -19.25
C PRO A 31 6.51 36.45 -20.66
N ALA A 32 6.99 35.41 -21.34
CA ALA A 32 6.32 34.93 -22.55
C ALA A 32 4.81 34.95 -22.27
N PRO A 33 3.99 35.58 -23.13
CA PRO A 33 2.55 35.61 -22.95
C PRO A 33 2.13 34.18 -22.63
N ARG A 34 1.33 33.98 -21.57
CA ARG A 34 0.73 32.66 -21.30
C ARG A 34 -0.14 32.35 -22.51
N GLU A 35 0.45 31.74 -23.52
CA GLU A 35 -0.26 31.37 -24.73
C GLU A 35 -1.40 30.47 -24.27
N PRO A 36 -2.67 30.83 -24.56
CA PRO A 36 -3.76 29.91 -24.33
C PRO A 36 -3.39 28.63 -25.06
N MET A 37 -3.42 27.51 -24.34
CA MET A 37 -2.98 26.23 -24.85
C MET A 37 -3.57 25.98 -26.26
N THR A 38 -2.72 25.67 -27.23
CA THR A 38 -3.22 25.33 -28.57
C THR A 38 -4.13 24.11 -28.48
N GLN A 39 -5.18 24.08 -29.29
CA GLN A 39 -6.18 23.00 -29.30
C GLN A 39 -5.51 21.62 -29.43
N GLU A 40 -4.48 21.52 -30.28
CA GLU A 40 -3.69 20.30 -30.48
C GLU A 40 -2.94 19.87 -29.21
N ARG A 41 -2.36 20.82 -28.44
CA ARG A 41 -1.73 20.51 -27.15
C ARG A 41 -2.77 20.09 -26.11
N MET A 42 -3.97 20.65 -26.16
CA MET A 42 -5.08 20.26 -25.28
C MET A 42 -5.55 18.83 -25.56
N GLU A 43 -5.72 18.50 -26.84
CA GLU A 43 -6.12 17.17 -27.27
C GLU A 43 -5.04 16.13 -26.97
N PHE A 44 -3.77 16.47 -27.20
CA PHE A 44 -2.64 15.63 -26.81
C PHE A 44 -2.61 15.36 -25.30
N LEU A 45 -2.70 16.41 -24.46
CA LEU A 45 -2.72 16.27 -23.00
C LEU A 45 -3.93 15.47 -22.51
N ARG A 46 -5.11 15.70 -23.10
CA ARG A 46 -6.31 14.91 -22.80
C ARG A 46 -6.12 13.44 -23.18
N GLY A 47 -5.49 13.16 -24.31
CA GLY A 47 -5.14 11.81 -24.75
C GLY A 47 -4.20 11.10 -23.78
N ALA A 48 -3.08 11.76 -23.42
CA ALA A 48 -2.11 11.22 -22.47
C ALA A 48 -2.71 10.98 -21.08
N LEU A 49 -3.52 11.92 -20.58
CA LEU A 49 -4.23 11.75 -19.30
C LEU A 49 -5.25 10.61 -19.36
N ALA A 50 -5.97 10.47 -20.48
CA ALA A 50 -6.93 9.38 -20.66
C ALA A 50 -6.24 8.01 -20.74
N GLU A 51 -5.05 7.91 -21.34
CA GLU A 51 -4.25 6.68 -21.35
C GLU A 51 -3.78 6.29 -19.95
N VAL A 52 -3.29 7.26 -19.15
CA VAL A 52 -2.92 7.02 -17.75
C VAL A 52 -4.11 6.55 -16.92
N CYS A 53 -5.28 7.20 -17.07
CA CYS A 53 -6.49 6.78 -16.36
C CYS A 53 -7.01 5.40 -16.79
N LYS A 54 -6.81 5.00 -18.06
CA LYS A 54 -7.16 3.65 -18.52
C LYS A 54 -6.31 2.58 -17.85
N GLY A 55 -5.01 2.82 -17.68
CA GLY A 55 -4.11 1.90 -16.98
C GLY A 55 -4.58 1.64 -15.54
N GLN A 56 -4.91 2.69 -14.79
CA GLN A 56 -5.42 2.55 -13.42
C GLN A 56 -6.75 1.77 -13.35
N MET A 57 -7.62 1.91 -14.35
CA MET A 57 -8.91 1.21 -14.37
C MET A 57 -8.74 -0.29 -14.63
N ASP A 58 -7.78 -0.66 -15.49
CA ASP A 58 -7.39 -2.05 -15.76
C ASP A 58 -6.78 -2.72 -14.52
N GLU A 59 -5.95 -1.99 -13.77
CA GLU A 59 -5.35 -2.46 -12.50
C GLU A 59 -6.44 -2.81 -11.47
N VAL A 60 -7.45 -1.96 -11.29
CA VAL A 60 -8.57 -2.24 -10.35
C VAL A 60 -9.41 -3.44 -10.80
N GLU A 61 -9.61 -3.62 -12.11
CA GLU A 61 -10.29 -4.82 -12.65
C GLU A 61 -9.46 -6.09 -12.43
N GLN A 62 -8.13 -6.01 -12.59
CA GLN A 62 -7.22 -7.09 -12.25
C GLN A 62 -7.28 -7.45 -10.77
N MET A 63 -7.28 -6.46 -9.87
CA MET A 63 -7.41 -6.71 -8.43
C MET A 63 -8.72 -7.44 -8.10
N LYS A 64 -9.84 -7.05 -8.71
CA LYS A 64 -11.13 -7.73 -8.50
C LYS A 64 -11.08 -9.19 -8.94
N ARG A 65 -10.45 -9.48 -10.08
CA ARG A 65 -10.26 -10.86 -10.54
C ARG A 65 -9.43 -11.68 -9.54
N CYS A 66 -8.34 -11.13 -9.03
CA CYS A 66 -7.54 -11.80 -7.99
C CYS A 66 -8.35 -12.03 -6.71
N LEU A 67 -9.16 -11.06 -6.28
CA LEU A 67 -10.04 -11.22 -5.11
C LEU A 67 -11.11 -12.29 -5.33
N GLU A 68 -11.66 -12.40 -6.54
CA GLU A 68 -12.60 -13.48 -6.88
C GLU A 68 -11.97 -14.86 -6.76
N VAL A 69 -10.71 -15.03 -7.19
CA VAL A 69 -9.95 -16.28 -7.01
C VAL A 69 -9.79 -16.61 -5.52
N LEU A 70 -9.40 -15.62 -4.70
CA LEU A 70 -9.22 -15.80 -3.26
C LEU A 70 -10.54 -15.98 -2.48
N CYS A 71 -11.67 -15.55 -3.05
CA CYS A 71 -13.00 -15.74 -2.47
C CYS A 71 -13.61 -17.11 -2.78
N ARG A 72 -13.10 -17.86 -3.77
CA ARG A 72 -13.61 -19.20 -4.07
C ARG A 72 -13.53 -20.06 -2.81
N ASP A 73 -14.68 -20.60 -2.40
CA ASP A 73 -14.75 -21.47 -1.23
C ASP A 73 -13.92 -22.72 -1.45
N GLU A 74 -13.26 -23.19 -0.40
CA GLU A 74 -12.64 -24.53 -0.30
C GLU A 74 -13.69 -25.66 -0.31
N CYS A 75 -14.89 -25.38 -0.82
CA CYS A 75 -15.95 -26.34 -0.93
C CYS A 75 -15.72 -27.20 -2.17
N LYS A 76 -14.96 -28.29 -1.99
CA LYS A 76 -15.45 -29.67 -2.11
C LYS A 76 -14.27 -30.63 -2.15
N GLU A 77 -14.51 -31.82 -1.60
CA GLU A 77 -13.79 -33.07 -1.86
C GLU A 77 -13.36 -33.16 -3.34
N ARG A 78 -12.18 -32.62 -3.66
CA ARG A 78 -11.55 -32.65 -4.97
C ARG A 78 -10.26 -33.46 -4.82
N GLY A 79 -9.81 -34.07 -5.92
CA GLY A 79 -8.60 -34.90 -5.86
C GLY A 79 -7.40 -34.06 -5.43
N SER A 80 -6.39 -34.69 -4.82
CA SER A 80 -5.18 -34.00 -4.33
C SER A 80 -4.49 -33.15 -5.41
N GLU A 81 -4.56 -33.55 -6.68
CA GLU A 81 -3.99 -32.80 -7.82
C GLU A 81 -4.77 -31.51 -8.13
N GLU A 82 -6.10 -31.52 -8.01
CA GLU A 82 -6.92 -30.32 -8.23
C GLU A 82 -6.79 -29.33 -7.06
N GLU A 83 -6.52 -29.82 -5.85
CA GLU A 83 -6.28 -28.98 -4.67
C GLU A 83 -4.92 -28.24 -4.78
N GLU A 84 -3.85 -28.92 -5.22
CA GLU A 84 -2.53 -28.31 -5.46
C GLU A 84 -2.60 -27.22 -6.54
N GLU A 85 -3.31 -27.47 -7.66
CA GLU A 85 -3.51 -26.47 -8.71
C GLU A 85 -4.29 -25.24 -8.22
N GLU A 86 -5.33 -25.42 -7.39
CA GLU A 86 -6.09 -24.31 -6.79
C GLU A 86 -5.25 -23.49 -5.80
N GLU A 87 -4.35 -24.13 -5.05
CA GLU A 87 -3.43 -23.44 -4.15
C GLU A 87 -2.42 -22.60 -4.93
N ASP A 88 -1.84 -23.14 -6.01
CA ASP A 88 -0.94 -22.42 -6.91
C ASP A 88 -1.62 -21.18 -7.52
N GLU A 89 -2.87 -21.30 -7.98
CA GLU A 89 -3.65 -20.15 -8.49
C GLU A 89 -3.83 -19.06 -7.43
N ARG A 90 -4.04 -19.44 -6.16
CA ARG A 90 -4.17 -18.48 -5.05
C ARG A 90 -2.84 -17.81 -4.74
N GLU A 91 -1.73 -18.54 -4.81
CA GLU A 91 -0.40 -17.98 -4.63
C GLU A 91 -0.08 -16.94 -5.71
N GLU A 92 -0.34 -17.25 -6.98
CA GLU A 92 -0.13 -16.34 -8.10
C GLU A 92 -1.03 -15.09 -7.98
N ALA A 93 -2.28 -15.26 -7.55
CA ALA A 93 -3.19 -14.14 -7.28
C ALA A 93 -2.67 -13.22 -6.17
N LEU A 94 -2.08 -13.77 -5.10
CA LEU A 94 -1.49 -12.98 -4.01
C LEU A 94 -0.21 -12.26 -4.45
N GLU A 95 0.63 -12.88 -5.28
CA GLU A 95 1.81 -12.23 -5.86
C GLU A 95 1.42 -11.07 -6.76
N THR A 96 0.47 -11.30 -7.67
CA THR A 96 -0.08 -10.26 -8.54
C THR A 96 -0.67 -9.10 -7.75
N LEU A 97 -1.43 -9.38 -6.69
CA LEU A 97 -1.94 -8.33 -5.79
C LEU A 97 -0.82 -7.57 -5.09
N SER A 98 0.26 -8.26 -4.69
CA SER A 98 1.40 -7.61 -4.04
C SER A 98 2.12 -6.64 -4.99
N GLU A 99 2.29 -7.01 -6.25
CA GLU A 99 2.88 -6.15 -7.28
C GLU A 99 1.99 -4.93 -7.55
N LEU A 100 0.69 -5.13 -7.70
CA LEU A 100 -0.26 -4.03 -7.89
C LEU A 100 -0.28 -3.06 -6.71
N CYS A 101 -0.16 -3.59 -5.48
CA CYS A 101 -0.18 -2.80 -4.25
C CYS A 101 1.15 -2.11 -3.91
N GLU A 102 2.20 -2.25 -4.74
CA GLU A 102 3.35 -1.34 -4.68
C GLU A 102 2.93 0.11 -4.97
N ASN A 103 1.86 0.29 -5.75
CA ASN A 103 1.21 1.57 -5.91
C ASN A 103 0.27 1.86 -4.73
N LEU A 104 0.50 2.99 -4.06
CA LEU A 104 -0.26 3.42 -2.87
C LEU A 104 -1.76 3.61 -3.15
N ASP A 105 -2.11 4.04 -4.37
CA ASP A 105 -3.52 4.21 -4.75
C ASP A 105 -4.23 2.85 -4.86
N ASN A 106 -3.58 1.87 -5.47
CA ASN A 106 -4.09 0.50 -5.59
C ASN A 106 -4.22 -0.16 -4.21
N ALA A 107 -3.23 0.02 -3.33
CA ALA A 107 -3.32 -0.50 -1.96
C ALA A 107 -4.51 0.11 -1.19
N ARG A 108 -4.82 1.40 -1.39
CA ARG A 108 -6.01 2.02 -0.82
C ARG A 108 -7.29 1.46 -1.44
N ASP A 109 -7.30 1.19 -2.73
CA ASP A 109 -8.46 0.59 -3.39
C ASP A 109 -8.66 -0.88 -2.95
N LEU A 110 -7.58 -1.63 -2.67
CA LEU A 110 -7.66 -2.97 -2.09
C LEU A 110 -8.33 -2.95 -0.72
N MET A 111 -7.97 -1.97 0.12
CA MET A 111 -8.60 -1.74 1.42
C MET A 111 -10.11 -1.46 1.25
N LYS A 112 -10.49 -0.59 0.31
CA LYS A 112 -11.91 -0.27 0.06
C LYS A 112 -12.71 -1.44 -0.52
N LEU A 113 -12.07 -2.30 -1.31
CA LEU A 113 -12.67 -3.51 -1.87
C LEU A 113 -12.84 -4.63 -0.81
N GLY A 114 -12.32 -4.44 0.41
CA GLY A 114 -12.36 -5.46 1.47
C GLY A 114 -11.32 -6.57 1.28
N GLY A 115 -10.35 -6.39 0.38
CA GLY A 115 -9.32 -7.39 0.10
C GLY A 115 -8.41 -7.66 1.30
N LEU A 116 -8.11 -6.62 2.09
CA LEU A 116 -7.30 -6.79 3.30
C LEU A 116 -8.02 -7.64 4.36
N ASP A 117 -9.34 -7.50 4.50
CA ASP A 117 -10.13 -8.31 5.43
C ASP A 117 -10.20 -9.77 4.98
N LEU A 118 -10.28 -10.00 3.67
CA LEU A 118 -10.18 -11.33 3.09
C LEU A 118 -8.81 -11.97 3.42
N CYS A 119 -7.72 -11.23 3.21
CA CYS A 119 -6.38 -11.73 3.51
C CYS A 119 -6.22 -12.09 4.99
N MET A 120 -6.75 -11.27 5.90
CA MET A 120 -6.68 -11.54 7.33
C MET A 120 -7.53 -12.74 7.76
N SER A 121 -8.75 -12.86 7.23
CA SER A 121 -9.69 -13.90 7.67
C SER A 121 -9.46 -15.26 7.04
N ARG A 122 -8.98 -15.31 5.79
CA ARG A 122 -8.81 -16.55 5.02
C ARG A 122 -7.35 -16.91 4.78
N CYS A 123 -6.54 -15.95 4.33
CA CYS A 123 -5.20 -16.28 3.85
C CYS A 123 -4.17 -16.40 4.99
N LEU A 124 -4.28 -15.60 6.05
CA LEU A 124 -3.35 -15.66 7.20
C LEU A 124 -3.50 -16.95 8.03
N CYS A 125 -4.66 -17.60 8.00
CA CYS A 125 -4.93 -18.85 8.73
C CYS A 125 -4.99 -20.09 7.82
N HIS A 126 -4.52 -19.97 6.58
CA HIS A 126 -4.58 -21.05 5.59
C HIS A 126 -3.68 -22.25 5.98
N SER A 127 -4.06 -23.47 5.56
CA SER A 127 -3.28 -24.70 5.74
C SER A 127 -1.88 -24.58 5.14
N GLU A 128 -1.82 -24.10 3.90
CA GLU A 128 -0.60 -23.94 3.13
C GLU A 128 0.25 -22.74 3.58
N ALA A 129 1.54 -22.98 3.82
CA ALA A 129 2.45 -21.94 4.29
C ALA A 129 2.70 -20.89 3.22
N GLY A 130 2.70 -21.31 1.96
CA GLY A 130 2.91 -20.45 0.80
C GLY A 130 1.92 -19.29 0.68
N ILE A 131 0.65 -19.56 0.98
CA ILE A 131 -0.43 -18.57 1.01
C ILE A 131 -0.28 -17.65 2.23
N ARG A 132 0.03 -18.20 3.41
CA ARG A 132 0.16 -17.42 4.66
C ARG A 132 1.24 -16.33 4.57
N TRP A 133 2.43 -16.67 4.07
CA TRP A 133 3.53 -15.70 4.01
C TRP A 133 3.30 -14.62 2.94
N ARG A 134 2.68 -14.98 1.81
CA ARG A 134 2.32 -14.02 0.74
C ARG A 134 1.25 -13.05 1.21
N ALA A 135 0.24 -13.53 1.93
CA ALA A 135 -0.76 -12.68 2.55
C ALA A 135 -0.15 -11.70 3.56
N ALA A 136 0.76 -12.18 4.43
CA ALA A 136 1.48 -11.32 5.36
C ALA A 136 2.31 -10.24 4.64
N GLN A 137 2.95 -10.60 3.52
CA GLN A 137 3.70 -9.67 2.67
C GLN A 137 2.79 -8.64 2.00
N LEU A 138 1.66 -9.05 1.41
CA LEU A 138 0.69 -8.16 0.80
C LEU A 138 0.17 -7.11 1.80
N ILE A 139 -0.17 -7.55 3.02
CA ILE A 139 -0.58 -6.66 4.11
C ILE A 139 0.55 -5.67 4.46
N ALA A 140 1.80 -6.14 4.47
CA ALA A 140 2.96 -5.27 4.75
C ALA A 140 3.12 -4.18 3.68
N SER A 141 3.06 -4.56 2.40
CA SER A 141 3.15 -3.64 1.26
C SER A 141 2.04 -2.60 1.30
N CYS A 142 0.81 -3.02 1.57
CA CYS A 142 -0.34 -2.12 1.70
C CYS A 142 -0.26 -1.19 2.93
N ALA A 143 0.36 -1.63 4.02
CA ALA A 143 0.51 -0.81 5.22
C ALA A 143 1.70 0.16 5.14
N GLN A 144 2.67 -0.10 4.26
CA GLN A 144 3.91 0.63 4.24
C GLN A 144 3.67 2.12 3.90
N ASN A 145 4.13 3.01 4.77
CA ASN A 145 4.00 4.47 4.61
C ASN A 145 2.55 5.00 4.46
N MET A 146 1.54 4.21 4.84
CA MET A 146 0.12 4.60 4.74
C MET A 146 -0.58 4.54 6.11
N PRO A 147 -0.63 5.67 6.86
CA PRO A 147 -1.26 5.73 8.17
C PRO A 147 -2.75 5.30 8.17
N GLU A 148 -3.45 5.56 7.07
CA GLU A 148 -4.86 5.20 6.89
C GLU A 148 -5.05 3.68 6.91
N VAL A 149 -4.28 2.96 6.10
CA VAL A 149 -4.31 1.49 6.02
C VAL A 149 -3.79 0.86 7.32
N GLN A 150 -2.75 1.43 7.92
CA GLN A 150 -2.25 0.97 9.23
C GLN A 150 -3.33 1.06 10.30
N PHE A 151 -4.01 2.21 10.39
CA PHE A 151 -5.09 2.39 11.36
C PHE A 151 -6.26 1.44 11.09
N TYR A 152 -6.59 1.20 9.81
CA TYR A 152 -7.59 0.21 9.41
C TYR A 152 -7.24 -1.19 9.92
N LEU A 153 -6.04 -1.69 9.60
CA LEU A 153 -5.55 -3.01 9.99
C LEU A 153 -5.46 -3.17 11.52
N LEU A 154 -5.03 -2.13 12.23
CA LEU A 154 -5.04 -2.11 13.69
C LEU A 154 -6.46 -2.24 14.27
N ASN A 155 -7.43 -1.59 13.64
CA ASN A 155 -8.81 -1.65 14.09
C ASN A 155 -9.44 -3.02 13.88
N GLN A 156 -9.02 -3.73 12.83
CA GLN A 156 -9.45 -5.08 12.50
C GLN A 156 -8.72 -6.18 13.29
N GLY A 157 -7.69 -5.83 14.08
CA GLY A 157 -6.96 -6.79 14.91
C GLY A 157 -5.81 -7.50 14.20
N ALA A 158 -5.34 -6.98 13.06
CA ALA A 158 -4.23 -7.55 12.29
C ALA A 158 -2.96 -7.79 13.13
N LEU A 159 -2.71 -6.90 14.11
CA LEU A 159 -1.55 -7.00 15.00
C LEU A 159 -1.49 -8.32 15.77
N LEU A 160 -2.62 -8.71 16.36
CA LEU A 160 -2.68 -9.92 17.18
C LEU A 160 -2.43 -11.16 16.31
N LEU A 161 -3.07 -11.21 15.13
CA LEU A 161 -2.90 -12.29 14.17
C LEU A 161 -1.45 -12.39 13.68
N LEU A 162 -0.82 -11.28 13.30
CA LEU A 162 0.57 -11.27 12.83
C LEU A 162 1.56 -11.66 13.93
N LEU A 163 1.32 -11.26 15.19
CA LEU A 163 2.16 -11.69 16.31
C LEU A 163 2.00 -13.19 16.59
N GLN A 164 0.77 -13.71 16.55
CA GLN A 164 0.51 -15.14 16.69
C GLN A 164 1.22 -15.97 15.60
N LEU A 165 1.19 -15.51 14.35
CA LEU A 165 1.93 -16.14 13.25
C LEU A 165 3.45 -16.06 13.47
N THR A 166 3.95 -14.96 14.01
CA THR A 166 5.39 -14.82 14.27
C THR A 166 5.88 -15.79 15.34
N ASP A 167 5.06 -16.08 16.35
CA ASP A 167 5.44 -16.93 17.49
C ASP A 167 5.17 -18.43 17.25
N HIS A 168 4.03 -18.77 16.62
CA HIS A 168 3.53 -20.14 16.56
C HIS A 168 3.64 -20.82 15.19
N ASP A 169 3.94 -20.10 14.10
CA ASP A 169 3.97 -20.74 12.78
C ASP A 169 5.16 -21.69 12.64
N ALA A 170 4.93 -22.86 12.03
CA ALA A 170 5.97 -23.86 11.79
C ALA A 170 6.99 -23.41 10.73
N ASN A 171 6.59 -22.55 9.79
CA ASN A 171 7.41 -22.12 8.68
C ASN A 171 8.15 -20.81 9.00
N ASN A 172 9.49 -20.85 8.92
CA ASN A 172 10.32 -19.67 9.20
C ASN A 172 10.05 -18.50 8.24
N THR A 173 9.70 -18.77 6.98
CA THR A 173 9.37 -17.72 6.00
C THR A 173 8.13 -16.96 6.42
N VAL A 174 7.09 -17.67 6.89
CA VAL A 174 5.87 -17.03 7.40
C VAL A 174 6.20 -16.13 8.59
N ARG A 175 7.00 -16.62 9.54
CA ARG A 175 7.42 -15.84 10.73
C ARG A 175 8.16 -14.57 10.35
N VAL A 176 9.10 -14.65 9.41
CA VAL A 176 9.88 -13.50 8.94
C VAL A 176 8.99 -12.48 8.23
N LYS A 177 8.07 -12.93 7.37
CA LYS A 177 7.14 -12.06 6.63
C LYS A 177 6.09 -11.44 7.55
N ALA A 178 5.61 -12.19 8.55
CA ALA A 178 4.73 -11.66 9.59
C ALA A 178 5.43 -10.58 10.41
N LEU A 179 6.68 -10.82 10.84
CA LEU A 179 7.47 -9.81 11.56
C LEU A 179 7.75 -8.56 10.70
N TYR A 180 8.04 -8.75 9.41
CA TYR A 180 8.17 -7.64 8.46
C TYR A 180 6.87 -6.83 8.37
N SER A 181 5.73 -7.51 8.28
CA SER A 181 4.41 -6.88 8.26
C SER A 181 4.14 -6.07 9.52
N VAL A 182 4.46 -6.62 10.70
CA VAL A 182 4.40 -5.89 11.97
C VAL A 182 5.27 -4.63 11.85
N SER A 183 6.55 -4.76 11.48
CA SER A 183 7.44 -3.60 11.34
C SER A 183 6.85 -2.50 10.44
N CYS A 184 6.29 -2.84 9.28
CA CYS A 184 5.66 -1.86 8.38
C CYS A 184 4.41 -1.20 8.98
N ASN A 185 3.63 -1.92 9.79
CA ASN A 185 2.41 -1.40 10.42
C ASN A 185 2.69 -0.45 11.59
N PHE A 186 3.81 -0.60 12.31
CA PHE A 186 4.11 0.15 13.55
C PHE A 186 5.18 1.23 13.42
N ASN A 187 5.76 1.45 12.24
CA ASN A 187 6.85 2.41 12.08
C ASN A 187 6.40 3.90 12.00
N ILE A 188 5.10 4.20 12.09
CA ILE A 188 4.61 5.60 12.04
C ILE A 188 4.35 6.13 13.46
N GLY A 189 5.46 6.48 14.13
CA GLY A 189 5.51 7.43 15.25
C GLY A 189 4.76 7.02 16.54
N TYR A 190 5.16 7.66 17.64
CA TYR A 190 4.66 7.44 19.00
C TYR A 190 3.11 7.40 19.16
N LEU A 191 2.33 7.87 18.18
CA LEU A 191 0.87 7.91 18.22
C LEU A 191 0.21 6.56 17.87
N GLY A 192 0.80 5.77 16.97
CA GLY A 192 0.27 4.44 16.61
C GLY A 192 0.47 3.43 17.74
N ILE A 193 1.63 3.48 18.39
CA ILE A 193 1.99 2.60 19.50
C ILE A 193 1.11 2.85 20.72
N HIS A 194 0.83 4.11 21.08
CA HIS A 194 -0.03 4.41 22.24
C HIS A 194 -1.46 3.91 22.04
N LYS A 195 -2.06 4.14 20.87
CA LYS A 195 -3.41 3.65 20.56
C LYS A 195 -3.48 2.13 20.45
N ALA A 196 -2.45 1.49 19.91
CA ALA A 196 -2.36 0.04 19.88
C ALA A 196 -2.22 -0.56 21.29
N CYS A 197 -1.37 0.02 22.15
CA CYS A 197 -1.22 -0.38 23.54
C CYS A 197 -2.51 -0.19 24.34
N ASP A 198 -3.19 0.96 24.23
CA ASP A 198 -4.46 1.22 24.93
C ASP A 198 -5.53 0.18 24.56
N ARG A 199 -5.56 -0.27 23.31
CA ARG A 199 -6.54 -1.26 22.84
C ARG A 199 -6.17 -2.69 23.22
N ILE A 200 -4.89 -3.06 23.20
CA ILE A 200 -4.42 -4.34 23.74
C ILE A 200 -4.74 -4.42 25.24
N LEU A 201 -4.44 -3.37 26.00
CA LEU A 201 -4.76 -3.30 27.43
C LEU A 201 -6.28 -3.32 27.68
N GLY A 202 -7.06 -2.63 26.85
CA GLY A 202 -8.53 -2.63 26.95
C GLY A 202 -9.20 -3.95 26.52
N LEU A 203 -8.58 -4.73 25.63
CA LEU A 203 -9.03 -6.08 25.27
C LEU A 203 -8.69 -7.09 26.38
N GLN A 204 -7.55 -6.93 27.04
CA GLN A 204 -7.16 -7.78 28.17
C GLN A 204 -8.10 -7.60 29.38
N GLN A 205 -8.56 -6.36 29.63
CA GLN A 205 -9.57 -6.07 30.67
C GLN A 205 -10.99 -6.57 30.36
N ARG A 206 -11.28 -7.07 29.15
CA ARG A 206 -12.58 -7.66 28.79
C ARG A 206 -12.60 -9.19 28.85
N ILE A 207 -11.45 -9.82 29.07
CA ILE A 207 -11.30 -11.28 29.11
C ILE A 207 -11.17 -11.78 30.56
N ASP A 208 -10.93 -10.89 31.52
CA ASP A 208 -11.04 -11.13 32.97
C ASP A 208 -12.43 -10.74 33.51
#